data_AF-A0A1V5VIU9-F1
#
_entry.id   AF-A0A1V5VIU9-F1
#
_cell.length_a   1.000
_cell.length_b   1.000
_cell.length_c   1.000
_cell.angle_alpha   90.00
_cell.angle_beta   90.00
_cell.angle_gamma   90.00
#
_symmetry.space_group_name_H-M   'P 1'
#
loop_
_entity.id
_entity.type
_entity.pdbx_description
1 polymer ?
#
loop_
_entity_poly.entity_id
_entity_poly.type
_entity_poly.pdbx_seq_one_letter_code
_entity_poly.pdbx_strand_id
1 'polypeptide(L)'
;MDYLEEIKKKYPDIVAFKEDDDNWENLGFSAMKNENYNEAQEFFEKLCLSQPKHHAGYEGLAYVHYKKHNQVKALWFMDKAISLVKEFLKDNSIDIEVVEEMKNNMVNIQNKDNLLEWWK
;
A
#
# COMPACT_ATOMS: atom_id res chain seq x y z
N MET A 1 7.32 -9.27 -12.64
CA MET A 1 6.17 -8.46 -13.10
C MET A 1 6.23 -7.15 -12.35
N ASP A 2 6.04 -6.02 -13.03
CA ASP A 2 5.91 -4.71 -12.36
C ASP A 2 4.42 -4.33 -12.35
N TYR A 3 3.78 -4.45 -11.19
CA TYR A 3 2.35 -4.17 -11.08
C TYR A 3 2.03 -2.67 -11.18
N LEU A 4 3.02 -1.78 -11.04
CA LEU A 4 2.80 -0.35 -11.23
C LEU A 4 2.53 0.00 -12.69
N GLU A 5 3.09 -0.76 -13.64
CA GLU A 5 2.80 -0.54 -15.07
C GLU A 5 1.35 -0.89 -15.42
N GLU A 6 0.74 -1.87 -14.73
CA GLU A 6 -0.70 -2.14 -14.85
C GLU A 6 -1.53 -0.96 -14.32
N ILE A 7 -1.14 -0.40 -13.18
CA ILE A 7 -1.84 0.71 -12.54
C ILE A 7 -1.74 1.99 -13.40
N LYS A 8 -0.55 2.28 -13.94
CA LYS A 8 -0.33 3.41 -14.87
C LYS A 8 -1.19 3.29 -16.13
N LYS A 9 -1.35 2.08 -16.67
CA LYS A 9 -2.25 1.85 -17.82
C LYS A 9 -3.72 2.07 -17.48
N LYS A 10 -4.12 1.78 -16.24
CA LYS A 10 -5.48 1.99 -15.75
C LYS A 10 -5.78 3.48 -15.51
N TYR A 11 -4.79 4.24 -15.06
CA TYR A 11 -4.90 5.67 -14.76
C TYR A 11 -3.84 6.50 -15.50
N PRO A 12 -3.93 6.60 -16.84
CA PRO A 12 -2.91 7.28 -17.64
C PRO A 12 -2.80 8.78 -17.37
N ASP A 13 -3.86 9.38 -16.81
CA ASP A 13 -3.94 10.82 -16.57
C ASP A 13 -3.35 11.23 -15.20
N ILE A 14 -3.10 10.28 -14.29
CA ILE A 14 -2.53 10.60 -12.98
C ILE A 14 -1.02 10.78 -13.12
N VAL A 15 -0.57 11.99 -12.79
CA VAL A 15 0.85 12.35 -12.85
C VAL A 15 1.36 12.63 -11.44
N ALA A 16 2.48 11.99 -11.08
CA ALA A 16 3.13 12.20 -9.79
C ALA A 16 3.32 13.69 -9.46
N PHE A 17 2.98 14.08 -8.25
CA PHE A 17 3.10 15.44 -7.69
C PHE A 17 2.31 16.54 -8.42
N LYS A 18 1.30 16.19 -9.24
CA LYS A 18 0.45 17.17 -9.94
C LYS A 18 -1.02 17.17 -9.50
N GLU A 19 -1.44 16.14 -8.79
CA GLU A 19 -2.81 16.02 -8.30
C GLU A 19 -2.97 16.74 -6.97
N ASP A 20 -4.16 17.30 -6.73
CA ASP A 20 -4.58 17.80 -5.41
C ASP A 20 -5.00 16.55 -4.60
N ASP A 21 -4.01 15.91 -3.99
CA ASP A 21 -4.01 14.50 -3.58
C ASP A 21 -4.34 14.28 -2.10
N ASP A 22 -4.88 15.32 -1.45
CA ASP A 22 -5.01 15.47 0.00
C ASP A 22 -5.85 14.42 0.75
N ASN A 23 -6.46 13.42 0.08
CA ASN A 23 -7.35 12.50 0.79
C ASN A 23 -7.43 11.05 0.30
N TRP A 24 -6.62 10.60 -0.67
CA TRP A 24 -6.72 9.21 -1.16
C TRP A 24 -6.34 8.18 -0.10
N GLU A 25 -5.38 8.48 0.76
CA GLU A 25 -5.01 7.61 1.89
C GLU A 25 -6.20 7.36 2.82
N ASN A 26 -6.82 8.42 3.32
CA ASN A 26 -7.96 8.32 4.23
C ASN A 26 -9.16 7.63 3.58
N LEU A 27 -9.43 7.91 2.30
CA LEU A 27 -10.49 7.25 1.54
C LEU A 27 -10.20 5.75 1.37
N GLY A 28 -8.95 5.38 1.10
CA GLY A 28 -8.49 3.99 1.04
C GLY A 28 -8.70 3.25 2.36
N PHE A 29 -8.28 3.84 3.49
CA PHE A 29 -8.48 3.25 4.81
C PHE A 29 -9.95 3.22 5.24
N SER A 30 -10.73 4.24 4.91
CA SER A 30 -12.19 4.24 5.14
C SER A 30 -12.87 3.10 4.39
N ALA A 31 -12.53 2.91 3.11
CA ALA A 31 -13.03 1.80 2.31
C ALA A 31 -12.58 0.43 2.88
N MET A 32 -11.32 0.31 3.32
CA MET A 32 -10.81 -0.90 4.00
C MET A 32 -11.60 -1.22 5.27
N LYS A 33 -11.90 -0.22 6.10
CA LYS A 33 -12.69 -0.38 7.34
C LYS A 33 -14.11 -0.87 7.06
N ASN A 34 -14.67 -0.48 5.93
CA ASN A 34 -15.99 -0.92 5.45
C ASN A 34 -15.92 -2.23 4.64
N GLU A 35 -14.76 -2.89 4.58
CA GLU A 35 -14.51 -4.09 3.77
C GLU A 35 -14.77 -3.91 2.26
N ASN A 36 -14.81 -2.66 1.79
CA ASN A 36 -14.96 -2.29 0.38
C ASN A 36 -13.62 -2.40 -0.36
N TYR A 37 -13.08 -3.61 -0.48
CA TYR A 37 -11.72 -3.81 -1.00
C TYR A 37 -11.52 -3.36 -2.45
N ASN A 38 -12.56 -3.31 -3.27
CA ASN A 38 -12.45 -2.77 -4.63
C ASN A 38 -12.24 -1.26 -4.64
N GLU A 39 -13.01 -0.54 -3.82
CA GLU A 39 -12.89 0.91 -3.68
C GLU A 39 -11.56 1.29 -3.01
N ALA A 40 -11.17 0.55 -1.96
CA ALA A 40 -9.85 0.70 -1.35
C ALA A 40 -8.73 0.50 -2.38
N GLN A 41 -8.85 -0.51 -3.26
CA GLN A 41 -7.88 -0.73 -4.33
C GLN A 41 -7.72 0.52 -5.20
N GLU A 42 -8.84 1.14 -5.62
CA GLU A 42 -8.78 2.32 -6.48
C GLU A 42 -8.08 3.48 -5.80
N PHE A 43 -8.39 3.78 -4.54
CA PHE A 43 -7.76 4.89 -3.83
C PHE A 43 -6.26 4.67 -3.60
N PHE A 44 -5.86 3.46 -3.20
CA PHE A 44 -4.44 3.17 -3.02
C PHE A 44 -3.67 3.06 -4.34
N GLU A 45 -4.29 2.58 -5.42
CA GLU A 45 -3.69 2.60 -6.76
C GLU A 45 -3.41 4.04 -7.21
N LYS A 46 -4.38 4.94 -7.02
CA LYS A 46 -4.22 6.37 -7.31
C LYS A 46 -3.10 6.98 -6.45
N LEU A 47 -3.08 6.70 -5.13
CA LEU A 47 -2.05 7.19 -4.20
C LEU A 47 -0.64 6.75 -4.61
N CYS A 48 -0.46 5.49 -5.04
CA CYS A 48 0.81 5.00 -5.56
C CYS A 48 1.30 5.77 -6.79
N LEU A 49 0.39 6.31 -7.62
CA LEU A 49 0.75 7.08 -8.81
C LEU A 49 1.01 8.57 -8.50
N SER A 50 0.17 9.22 -7.69
CA SER A 50 0.37 10.64 -7.34
C SER A 50 1.55 10.84 -6.40
N GLN A 51 1.70 9.95 -5.42
CA GLN A 51 2.72 10.02 -4.38
C GLN A 51 3.54 8.72 -4.37
N PRO A 52 4.41 8.50 -5.36
CA PRO A 52 5.12 7.24 -5.51
C PRO A 52 6.09 6.91 -4.37
N LYS A 53 6.39 7.88 -3.50
CA LYS A 53 7.22 7.70 -2.29
C LYS A 53 6.39 7.46 -1.01
N HIS A 54 5.07 7.60 -1.07
CA HIS A 54 4.21 7.39 0.09
C HIS A 54 3.94 5.90 0.30
N HIS A 55 4.47 5.33 1.39
CA HIS A 55 4.39 3.89 1.63
C HIS A 55 2.95 3.37 1.82
N ALA A 56 2.04 4.19 2.36
CA ALA A 56 0.67 3.79 2.68
C ALA A 56 -0.12 3.31 1.45
N GLY A 57 0.14 3.86 0.26
CA GLY A 57 -0.45 3.36 -0.98
C GLY A 57 -0.06 1.91 -1.26
N TYR A 58 1.22 1.58 -1.15
CA TYR A 58 1.72 0.23 -1.39
C TYR A 58 1.28 -0.73 -0.31
N GLU A 59 1.35 -0.30 0.95
CA GLU A 59 0.88 -1.08 2.07
C GLU A 59 -0.62 -1.39 1.95
N GLY A 60 -1.45 -0.39 1.70
CA GLY A 60 -2.88 -0.56 1.47
C GLY A 60 -3.19 -1.55 0.34
N LEU A 61 -2.46 -1.48 -0.78
CA LEU A 61 -2.58 -2.47 -1.86
C LEU A 61 -2.18 -3.89 -1.42
N ALA A 62 -1.19 -4.03 -0.56
CA ALA A 62 -0.82 -5.33 -0.01
C ALA A 62 -1.97 -5.95 0.78
N TYR A 63 -2.62 -5.18 1.68
CA TYR A 63 -3.79 -5.64 2.42
C TYR A 63 -4.96 -5.97 1.51
N VAL A 64 -5.28 -5.08 0.57
CA VAL A 64 -6.38 -5.28 -0.39
C VAL A 64 -6.16 -6.58 -1.17
N HIS A 65 -4.97 -6.78 -1.72
CA HIS A 65 -4.68 -8.00 -2.48
C HIS A 65 -4.67 -9.26 -1.60
N TYR A 66 -4.24 -9.15 -0.35
CA TYR A 66 -4.32 -10.25 0.59
C TYR A 66 -5.78 -10.65 0.88
N LYS A 67 -6.66 -9.68 1.16
CA LYS A 67 -8.10 -9.90 1.37
C LYS A 67 -8.81 -10.42 0.12
N LYS A 68 -8.30 -10.09 -1.07
CA LYS A 68 -8.75 -10.63 -2.37
C LYS A 68 -8.08 -11.96 -2.73
N HIS A 69 -7.39 -12.62 -1.80
CA HIS A 69 -6.68 -13.88 -1.98
C HIS A 69 -5.62 -13.90 -3.08
N ASN A 70 -5.11 -12.73 -3.48
CA ASN A 70 -4.01 -12.60 -4.43
C ASN A 70 -2.68 -12.43 -3.68
N GLN A 71 -2.18 -13.55 -3.15
CA GLN A 71 -0.98 -13.58 -2.33
C GLN A 71 0.26 -13.06 -3.08
N VAL A 72 0.39 -13.33 -4.37
CA VAL A 72 1.54 -12.88 -5.18
C VAL A 72 1.59 -11.36 -5.26
N LYS A 73 0.45 -10.71 -5.56
CA LYS A 73 0.38 -9.23 -5.55
C LYS A 73 0.59 -8.68 -4.14
N ALA A 74 -0.01 -9.30 -3.12
CA ALA A 74 0.12 -8.86 -1.74
C ALA A 74 1.59 -8.80 -1.28
N LEU A 75 2.35 -9.86 -1.52
CA LEU A 75 3.78 -9.92 -1.21
C LEU A 75 4.58 -8.86 -1.99
N TRP A 76 4.30 -8.69 -3.28
CA TRP A 76 5.01 -7.72 -4.10
C TRP A 76 4.79 -6.29 -3.60
N PHE A 77 3.55 -5.91 -3.27
CA PHE A 77 3.25 -4.58 -2.75
C PHE A 77 3.80 -4.35 -1.35
N MET A 78 3.74 -5.35 -0.46
CA MET A 78 4.34 -5.24 0.88
C MET A 78 5.87 -5.06 0.79
N ASP A 79 6.54 -5.74 -0.15
CA ASP A 79 7.98 -5.61 -0.36
C ASP A 79 8.35 -4.19 -0.82
N LYS A 80 7.52 -3.61 -1.69
CA LYS A 80 7.66 -2.20 -2.10
C LYS A 80 7.45 -1.23 -0.94
N ALA A 81 6.41 -1.43 -0.12
CA ALA A 81 6.16 -0.61 1.07
C ALA A 81 7.37 -0.64 2.03
N ILE A 82 7.84 -1.84 2.39
CA ILE A 82 9.02 -2.06 3.24
C ILE A 82 10.27 -1.39 2.67
N SER A 83 10.47 -1.46 1.36
CA SER A 83 11.62 -0.84 0.70
C SER A 83 11.61 0.68 0.82
N LEU A 84 10.45 1.32 0.68
CA LEU A 84 10.29 2.77 0.84
C LEU A 84 10.54 3.21 2.29
N VAL A 85 9.92 2.55 3.28
CA VAL A 85 10.13 2.91 4.69
C VAL A 85 11.55 2.67 5.16
N LYS A 86 12.28 1.69 4.60
CA LYS A 86 13.71 1.51 4.88
C LYS A 86 14.57 2.66 4.37
N GLU A 87 14.14 3.39 3.34
CA GLU A 87 14.85 4.60 2.91
C GLU A 87 14.64 5.73 3.93
N PHE A 88 13.41 5.91 4.40
CA PHE A 88 13.04 6.87 5.46
C PHE A 88 13.63 6.53 6.84
N LEU A 89 13.89 5.25 7.12
CA LEU A 89 14.55 4.89 8.38
C LEU A 89 16.00 5.39 8.43
N LYS A 90 16.67 5.55 7.28
CA LYS A 90 18.09 5.98 7.24
C LYS A 90 18.29 7.42 7.67
N ASP A 91 17.27 8.26 7.53
CA ASP A 91 17.30 9.67 7.94
C ASP A 91 16.44 9.95 9.19
N ASN A 92 15.97 8.90 9.87
CA ASN A 92 15.09 8.94 11.05
C ASN A 92 13.77 9.70 10.80
N SER A 93 13.27 9.72 9.56
CA SER A 93 11.97 10.32 9.22
C SER A 93 10.78 9.39 9.47
N ILE A 94 11.02 8.15 9.87
CA ILE A 94 10.00 7.17 10.24
C ILE A 94 10.44 6.35 11.44
N ASP A 95 9.47 5.94 12.26
CA ASP A 95 9.71 5.06 13.40
C ASP A 95 10.04 3.63 12.94
N ILE A 96 10.98 3.01 13.67
CA ILE A 96 11.39 1.62 13.40
C ILE A 96 10.21 0.64 13.53
N GLU A 97 9.25 0.95 14.41
CA GLU A 97 8.05 0.15 14.65
C GLU A 97 7.23 -0.04 13.36
N VAL A 98 7.09 0.99 12.52
CA VAL A 98 6.38 0.90 11.23
C VAL A 98 7.01 -0.16 10.32
N VAL A 99 8.35 -0.20 10.29
CA VAL A 99 9.10 -1.18 9.48
C VAL A 99 8.93 -2.60 10.03
N GLU A 100 8.87 -2.75 11.35
CA GLU A 100 8.66 -4.04 12.02
C GLU A 100 7.24 -4.57 11.80
N GLU A 101 6.22 -3.71 11.90
CA GLU A 101 4.83 -4.07 11.61
C GLU A 101 4.65 -4.56 10.17
N MET A 102 5.20 -3.84 9.19
CA MET A 102 5.14 -4.27 7.79
C MET A 102 5.86 -5.60 7.56
N LYS A 103 7.00 -5.84 8.23
CA LYS A 103 7.70 -7.13 8.15
C LYS A 103 6.90 -8.26 8.78
N ASN A 104 6.24 -8.02 9.90
CA ASN A 104 5.36 -9.00 10.52
C ASN A 104 4.20 -9.33 9.57
N ASN A 105 3.60 -8.33 8.93
CA ASN A 105 2.56 -8.55 7.93
C ASN A 105 3.06 -9.27 6.69
N MET A 106 4.29 -9.02 6.24
CA MET A 106 4.92 -9.82 5.18
C MET A 106 4.96 -11.30 5.55
N VAL A 107 5.40 -11.63 6.77
CA VAL A 107 5.44 -13.01 7.28
C VAL A 107 4.01 -13.60 7.35
N ASN A 108 3.05 -12.82 7.85
CA ASN A 108 1.65 -13.27 7.92
C ASN A 108 1.07 -13.52 6.52
N ILE A 109 1.36 -12.69 5.52
CA ILE A 109 0.97 -12.93 4.12
C ILE A 109 1.58 -14.24 3.62
N GLN A 110 2.86 -14.53 3.92
CA GLN A 110 3.51 -15.78 3.52
C GLN A 110 2.84 -17.00 4.13
N ASN A 111 2.51 -16.92 5.42
CA ASN A 111 1.90 -18.02 6.18
C ASN A 111 0.38 -18.13 5.99
N LYS A 112 -0.25 -17.13 5.36
CA LYS A 112 -1.71 -16.98 5.24
C LYS A 112 -2.40 -16.78 6.60
N ASP A 113 -1.75 -16.04 7.49
CA ASP A 113 -2.24 -15.66 8.81
C ASP A 113 -2.95 -14.30 8.78
N ASN A 114 -3.58 -13.91 9.88
CA ASN A 114 -4.20 -12.59 10.00
C ASN A 114 -3.15 -11.49 9.95
N LEU A 115 -3.46 -10.40 9.26
CA LEU A 115 -2.60 -9.22 9.24
C LEU A 115 -2.91 -8.35 10.45
N LEU A 116 -1.88 -7.69 10.99
CA LEU A 116 -2.00 -6.60 11.95
C LEU A 116 -2.67 -5.42 11.24
N GLU A 117 -3.71 -4.84 11.81
CA GLU A 117 -4.46 -3.75 11.19
C GLU A 117 -4.23 -2.46 12.00
N TRP A 118 -3.16 -1.72 11.68
CA TRP A 118 -2.72 -0.53 12.44
C TRP A 118 -3.62 0.69 12.25
N TRP A 119 -4.44 0.74 11.20
CA TRP A 119 -5.35 1.86 10.90
C TRP A 119 -6.71 1.74 11.61
N LYS A 120 -6.89 0.75 12.48
CA LYS A 120 -8.18 0.46 13.13
C LYS A 120 -8.40 1.22 14.42
#